data_AF-A0AAW5K388-F1
#
_entry.id   AF-A0AAW5K388-F1
#
_cell.length_a   1.000
_cell.length_b   1.000
_cell.length_c   1.000
_cell.angle_alpha   90.00
_cell.angle_beta   90.00
_cell.angle_gamma   90.00
#
_symmetry.space_group_name_H-M   'P 1'
#
loop_
_entity.id
_entity.type
_entity.pdbx_description
1 polymer ?
#
loop_
_entity_poly.entity_id
_entity_poly.type
_entity_poly.pdbx_seq_one_letter_code
_entity_poly.pdbx_strand_id
1 'polypeptide(L)'
;MSSLDVEDFINELKKGPERLVKISRMPEETRCEAIRGLGYGFTARELDDYICHHAKVLERDLMLGEGDFRDIIMKKWGNCLK
;
A
#
# COMPACT_ATOMS: atom_id res chain seq x y z
N MET A 1 -6.30 -15.01 14.35
CA MET A 1 -5.68 -13.69 14.14
C MET A 1 -6.30 -13.13 12.89
N SER A 2 -7.01 -12.01 12.99
CA SER A 2 -7.60 -11.36 11.80
C SER A 2 -6.47 -10.77 10.98
N SER A 3 -6.35 -11.18 9.71
CA SER A 3 -5.42 -10.56 8.77
C SER A 3 -5.84 -9.12 8.52
N LEU A 4 -4.88 -8.20 8.45
CA LEU A 4 -5.13 -6.80 8.11
C LEU A 4 -5.48 -6.70 6.63
N ASP A 5 -6.45 -5.85 6.29
CA ASP A 5 -6.95 -5.69 4.93
C ASP A 5 -6.36 -4.44 4.23
N VAL A 6 -6.90 -4.11 3.05
CA VAL A 6 -6.46 -2.94 2.26
C VAL A 6 -6.78 -1.63 2.98
N GLU A 7 -7.90 -1.57 3.70
CA GLU A 7 -8.31 -0.36 4.40
C GLU A 7 -7.35 -0.08 5.56
N ASP A 8 -6.96 -1.11 6.32
CA ASP A 8 -5.92 -0.99 7.35
C ASP A 8 -4.60 -0.47 6.77
N PHE A 9 -4.20 -0.99 5.61
CA PHE A 9 -2.98 -0.57 4.93
C PHE A 9 -3.02 0.90 4.51
N ILE A 10 -4.12 1.33 3.89
CA ILE A 10 -4.31 2.72 3.47
C ILE A 10 -4.41 3.66 4.68
N ASN A 11 -5.06 3.23 5.76
CA ASN A 11 -5.13 4.00 7.01
C ASN A 11 -3.74 4.18 7.65
N GLU A 12 -2.90 3.14 7.65
CA GLU A 12 -1.51 3.25 8.10
C GLU A 12 -0.72 4.20 7.19
N LEU A 13 -0.90 4.10 5.87
CA LEU A 13 -0.25 4.98 4.90
C LEU A 13 -0.62 6.47 5.13
N LYS A 14 -1.84 6.77 5.59
CA LYS A 14 -2.30 8.12 5.90
C LYS A 14 -1.80 8.64 7.26
N LYS A 15 -1.88 7.81 8.31
CA LYS A 15 -1.71 8.26 9.71
C LYS A 15 -0.31 8.02 10.27
N GLY A 16 0.42 7.04 9.74
CA GLY A 16 1.72 6.62 10.28
C GLY A 16 2.50 5.75 9.28
N PRO A 17 2.88 6.28 8.11
CA PRO A 17 3.43 5.49 7.01
C PRO A 17 4.85 4.96 7.24
N GLU A 18 5.47 5.21 8.40
CA GLU A 18 6.90 4.98 8.62
C GLU A 18 7.34 3.54 8.30
N ARG A 19 6.55 2.55 8.71
CA ARG A 19 6.82 1.13 8.46
C ARG A 19 6.65 0.79 6.98
N LEU A 20 5.55 1.22 6.37
CA LEU A 20 5.28 1.00 4.95
C LEU A 20 6.33 1.68 4.06
N VAL A 21 6.77 2.89 4.41
CA VAL A 21 7.85 3.62 3.74
C VAL A 21 9.20 2.92 3.91
N LYS A 22 9.47 2.34 5.08
CA LYS A 22 10.67 1.53 5.28
C LYS A 22 10.66 0.31 4.36
N ILE A 23 9.53 -0.39 4.26
CA ILE A 23 9.36 -1.54 3.37
C ILE A 23 9.53 -1.13 1.90
N SER A 24 8.97 0.01 1.49
CA SER A 24 9.07 0.47 0.09
C SER A 24 10.50 0.81 -0.37
N ARG A 25 11.43 0.96 0.56
CA ARG A 25 12.88 1.14 0.31
C ARG A 25 13.66 -0.17 0.27
N MET A 26 13.05 -1.28 0.69
CA MET A 26 13.67 -2.61 0.62
C MET A 26 13.67 -3.14 -0.83
N PRO A 27 14.49 -4.15 -1.15
CA PRO A 27 14.42 -4.86 -2.44
C PRO A 27 13.03 -5.44 -2.68
N GLU A 28 12.50 -5.35 -3.90
CA GLU A 28 11.14 -5.77 -4.26
C GLU A 28 10.83 -7.22 -3.86
N GLU A 29 11.83 -8.10 -3.97
CA GLU A 29 11.77 -9.52 -3.61
C GLU A 29 11.38 -9.75 -2.14
N THR A 30 11.80 -8.83 -1.25
CA THR A 30 11.58 -8.92 0.20
C THR A 30 10.37 -8.13 0.69
N ARG A 31 9.81 -7.24 -0.15
CA ARG A 31 8.69 -6.38 0.25
C ARG A 31 7.44 -7.18 0.53
N CYS A 32 7.17 -8.19 -0.29
CA CYS A 32 6.01 -9.06 -0.10
C CYS A 32 6.05 -9.72 1.28
N GLU A 33 7.15 -10.40 1.60
CA GLU A 33 7.33 -11.06 2.89
C GLU A 33 7.27 -10.08 4.06
N ALA A 34 7.81 -8.86 3.90
CA ALA A 34 7.71 -7.83 4.91
C ALA A 34 6.26 -7.34 5.14
N ILE A 35 5.48 -7.15 4.07
CA ILE A 35 4.05 -6.76 4.16
C ILE A 35 3.25 -7.91 4.80
N ARG A 36 3.46 -9.15 4.35
CA ARG A 36 2.83 -10.34 4.95
C ARG A 36 3.23 -10.52 6.42
N GLY A 37 4.47 -10.22 6.77
CA GLY A 37 4.99 -10.26 8.13
C GLY A 37 4.39 -9.22 9.08
N LEU A 38 3.85 -8.11 8.53
CA LEU A 38 3.04 -7.15 9.29
C LEU A 38 1.59 -7.65 9.53
N GLY A 39 1.20 -8.75 8.89
CA GLY A 39 -0.14 -9.33 9.01
C GLY A 39 -1.10 -8.93 7.88
N TYR A 40 -0.63 -8.24 6.85
CA TYR A 40 -1.46 -7.83 5.72
C TYR A 40 -1.80 -9.00 4.79
N GLY A 41 -3.10 -9.24 4.62
CA GLY A 41 -3.68 -10.39 3.93
C GLY A 41 -4.10 -10.15 2.48
N PHE A 42 -4.10 -8.90 2.00
CA PHE A 42 -4.64 -8.55 0.68
C PHE A 42 -3.68 -8.82 -0.50
N THR A 43 -4.25 -8.83 -1.70
CA THR A 43 -3.56 -9.00 -2.99
C THR A 43 -3.32 -7.66 -3.68
N ALA A 44 -2.43 -7.61 -4.68
CA ALA A 44 -2.25 -6.41 -5.50
C ALA A 44 -3.56 -5.93 -6.15
N ARG A 45 -4.42 -6.86 -6.55
CA ARG A 45 -5.71 -6.54 -7.16
C ARG A 45 -6.66 -5.87 -6.19
N GLU A 46 -6.78 -6.39 -4.97
CA GLU A 46 -7.61 -5.76 -3.93
C GLU A 46 -7.11 -4.36 -3.59
N LEU A 47 -5.79 -4.17 -3.54
CA LEU A 47 -5.18 -2.85 -3.36
C LEU A 47 -5.54 -1.91 -4.53
N ASP A 48 -5.39 -2.38 -5.76
CA ASP A 48 -5.68 -1.61 -6.97
C ASP A 48 -7.16 -1.21 -7.07
N ASP A 49 -8.07 -2.16 -6.82
CA ASP A 49 -9.52 -1.95 -6.83
C ASP A 49 -9.93 -0.92 -5.77
N TYR A 50 -9.38 -1.01 -4.55
CA TYR A 50 -9.66 -0.04 -3.49
C TYR A 50 -9.16 1.36 -3.85
N ILE A 51 -7.93 1.46 -4.36
CA ILE A 51 -7.34 2.72 -4.81
C ILE A 51 -8.18 3.36 -5.91
N CYS A 52 -8.59 2.58 -6.91
CA CYS A 52 -9.43 3.04 -8.01
C CYS A 52 -10.80 3.51 -7.51
N HIS A 53 -11.41 2.81 -6.55
CA HIS A 53 -12.70 3.17 -5.99
C HIS A 53 -12.63 4.45 -5.14
N HIS A 54 -11.55 4.62 -4.37
CA HIS A 54 -11.37 5.72 -3.42
C HIS A 54 -10.45 6.85 -3.94
N ALA A 55 -10.11 6.85 -5.23
CA ALA A 55 -9.06 7.69 -5.79
C ALA A 55 -9.19 9.18 -5.44
N LYS A 56 -10.39 9.75 -5.61
CA LYS A 56 -10.67 11.17 -5.32
C LYS A 56 -10.43 11.58 -3.86
N VAL A 57 -10.60 10.64 -2.93
CA VAL A 57 -10.41 10.88 -1.49
C VAL A 57 -8.93 10.69 -1.15
N LEU A 58 -8.32 9.63 -1.69
CA LEU A 58 -6.92 9.31 -1.46
C LEU A 58 -5.98 10.37 -2.02
N GLU A 59 -6.27 10.91 -3.20
CA GLU A 59 -5.49 12.00 -3.81
C GLU A 59 -5.44 13.26 -2.93
N ARG A 60 -6.50 13.53 -2.14
CA ARG A 60 -6.50 14.65 -1.19
C ARG A 60 -5.76 14.36 0.10
N ASP A 61 -5.85 13.11 0.58
CA ASP A 61 -5.32 12.72 1.89
C ASP A 61 -3.86 12.27 1.84
N LEU A 62 -3.39 11.77 0.69
CA LEU A 62 -2.05 11.24 0.48
C LEU A 62 -1.27 12.20 -0.42
N MET A 63 -0.38 13.00 0.16
CA MET A 63 0.55 13.85 -0.61
C MET A 63 1.71 13.02 -1.18
N LEU A 64 1.42 12.14 -2.12
CA LEU A 64 2.40 11.28 -2.78
C LEU A 64 3.05 11.99 -3.98
N GLY A 65 3.62 13.18 -3.80
CA GLY A 65 4.41 13.89 -4.84
C GLY A 65 3.68 14.16 -6.17
N GLU A 66 4.44 14.53 -7.21
CA GLU A 66 3.91 14.66 -8.58
C GLU A 66 3.86 13.30 -9.29
N GLY A 67 2.66 12.87 -9.69
CA GLY A 67 2.43 11.62 -10.43
C GLY A 67 1.04 11.03 -10.14
N ASP A 68 0.64 10.02 -10.90
CA ASP A 68 -0.56 9.25 -10.57
C ASP A 68 -0.31 8.49 -9.26
N PHE A 69 -1.02 8.87 -8.20
CA PHE A 69 -0.84 8.30 -6.88
C PHE A 69 -1.08 6.77 -6.88
N ARG A 70 -1.95 6.27 -7.77
CA ARG A 70 -2.15 4.83 -7.98
C ARG A 70 -0.88 4.18 -8.46
N ASP A 71 -0.24 4.74 -9.49
CA ASP A 71 1.03 4.21 -10.01
C ASP A 71 2.12 4.21 -8.95
N ILE A 72 2.17 5.23 -8.10
CA ILE A 72 3.13 5.30 -7.00
C ILE A 72 2.87 4.18 -5.99
N ILE A 73 1.63 4.00 -5.55
CA ILE A 73 1.29 2.95 -4.58
C ILE A 73 1.53 1.56 -5.18
N MET A 74 1.10 1.34 -6.42
CA MET A 74 1.27 0.07 -7.11
C MET A 74 2.75 -0.24 -7.36
N LYS A 75 3.56 0.72 -7.78
CA LYS A 75 5.00 0.53 -7.98
C LYS A 75 5.76 0.26 -6.68
N LYS A 76 5.33 0.87 -5.58
CA LYS A 76 6.03 0.75 -4.29
C LYS A 76 5.63 -0.51 -3.52
N TRP A 77 4.34 -0.84 -3.51
CA TRP A 77 3.75 -1.92 -2.70
C TRP A 77 2.87 -2.90 -3.49
N GLY A 78 2.16 -2.46 -4.53
CA GLY A 78 1.29 -3.34 -5.31
C GLY A 78 2.05 -4.45 -6.05
N ASN A 79 3.13 -4.12 -6.76
CA ASN A 79 3.85 -5.06 -7.62
C ASN A 79 4.49 -6.24 -6.87
N CYS A 80 4.71 -6.10 -5.56
CA CYS A 80 5.24 -7.20 -4.75
C CYS A 80 4.14 -8.13 -4.20
N LEU A 81 2.88 -7.72 -4.21
CA LEU A 81 1.77 -8.49 -3.65
C LEU A 81 1.22 -9.46 -4.71
N LYS A 82 1.62 -10.73 -4.61
CA LYS A 82 1.04 -11.82 -5.40
C LYS A 82 -0.25 -12.32 -4.77
#